data_AF-A0A9E7JX21-F1
#
_entry.id   AF-A0A9E7JX21-F1
#
_cell.length_a   1.000
_cell.length_b   1.000
_cell.length_c   1.000
_cell.angle_alpha   90.00
_cell.angle_beta   90.00
_cell.angle_gamma   90.00
#
_symmetry.space_group_name_H-M   'P 1'
#
loop_
_entity.id
_entity.type
_entity.pdbx_description
1 polymer ?
#
loop_
_entity_poly.entity_id
_entity_poly.type
_entity_poly.pdbx_seq_one_letter_code
_entity_poly.pdbx_strand_id
1 'polypeptide(L)'
;MGTDPIDDFWIDGGDSDGELQYALGGFRDMVPTSGMGNEEPYRDFRSLEQNSSRKRARNEPHTSKSKACREKIRRDRLNERFHELSSVLDPNRPPRADKASILGDATRVLMQLRAEAQELKESNEKLHEAIKDLKVEKNELREEKMKLKADKEKLEQQIKVLSVPPAGFLPHPMAFHPAAAAAPAAFVPQIQASADKTAPFAGFPGMAMWQWLPPAVMDTTQDPKLWPPNASEVKFKIMEGARIPLKGWQQAAVALGSALGALMDPRRADLIAALGETTGKPAFQRVLERMRNSSEGREVLLERPHVISAKVSHAWDLPESTFGSAYARFMGTRNFSPDDRPPVRFMDTDELAYVATRAREVHDFWHVLFGLPTNLIGESALKVIEFEQMFLPMCALSVVGGSARFSERQRALFFRHYFPWAIRAGMAAADLMCVYYEKHFHEDLEDVRKKCGIIPCPCPTGKS
;
A
#
# COMPACT_ATOMS: atom_id res chain seq x y z
N MET A 1 32.89 23.31 1.30
CA MET A 1 33.56 22.43 0.32
C MET A 1 32.95 21.04 0.46
N GLY A 2 32.23 20.45 -0.49
CA GLY A 2 31.70 20.94 -1.76
C GLY A 2 30.21 20.56 -1.84
N THR A 3 29.39 21.47 -2.32
CA THR A 3 28.00 21.23 -2.70
C THR A 3 28.02 20.99 -4.19
N ASP A 4 27.90 19.74 -4.62
CA ASP A 4 27.73 19.45 -6.03
C ASP A 4 26.35 19.99 -6.47
N PRO A 5 26.30 20.93 -7.42
CA PRO A 5 25.04 21.40 -7.95
C PRO A 5 24.38 20.27 -8.74
N ILE A 6 23.06 20.13 -8.57
CA ILE A 6 22.25 19.22 -9.37
C ILE A 6 22.16 19.84 -10.77
N ASP A 7 23.02 19.40 -11.66
CA ASP A 7 23.04 19.85 -13.04
C ASP A 7 21.77 19.44 -13.79
N ASP A 8 21.21 20.42 -14.50
CA ASP A 8 20.13 20.30 -15.46
C ASP A 8 20.54 19.34 -16.58
N PHE A 9 19.84 18.21 -16.67
CA PHE A 9 19.95 17.31 -17.81
C PHE A 9 18.55 16.81 -18.16
N TRP A 10 17.95 17.41 -19.18
CA TRP A 10 16.77 16.90 -19.88
C TRP A 10 17.13 16.71 -21.36
N ILE A 11 16.75 15.53 -21.90
CA ILE A 11 16.77 15.07 -23.30
C ILE A 11 18.11 14.48 -23.81
N ASP A 12 18.17 13.16 -24.03
CA ASP A 12 17.91 12.55 -25.35
C ASP A 12 17.61 11.04 -25.22
N GLY A 13 16.78 10.54 -26.13
CA GLY A 13 16.36 9.14 -26.22
C GLY A 13 17.40 8.26 -26.90
N GLY A 14 17.42 6.99 -26.52
CA GLY A 14 18.31 6.00 -27.12
C GLY A 14 17.94 4.60 -26.65
N ASP A 15 17.33 3.88 -27.58
CA ASP A 15 16.91 2.48 -27.56
C ASP A 15 18.06 1.50 -27.26
N SER A 16 17.76 0.40 -26.56
CA SER A 16 18.22 -0.97 -26.87
C SER A 16 17.94 -1.91 -25.71
N ASP A 17 17.13 -2.91 -26.03
CA ASP A 17 16.98 -4.19 -25.36
C ASP A 17 18.33 -4.83 -24.97
N GLY A 18 18.30 -5.55 -23.84
CA GLY A 18 19.26 -6.61 -23.53
C GLY A 18 20.06 -6.39 -22.26
N GLU A 19 19.44 -6.58 -21.09
CA GLU A 19 20.10 -7.22 -19.91
C GLU A 19 19.10 -7.46 -18.75
N LEU A 20 18.03 -8.20 -19.02
CA LEU A 20 17.11 -8.75 -17.99
C LEU A 20 17.53 -10.15 -17.55
N GLN A 21 18.80 -10.31 -17.14
CA GLN A 21 19.26 -11.62 -16.66
C GLN A 21 20.36 -11.57 -15.59
N TYR A 22 20.33 -10.61 -14.66
CA TYR A 22 21.19 -10.69 -13.45
C TYR A 22 20.60 -10.19 -12.12
N ALA A 23 19.33 -9.77 -12.07
CA ALA A 23 18.73 -9.20 -10.85
C ALA A 23 17.74 -10.12 -10.09
N LEU A 24 17.68 -11.42 -10.43
CA LEU A 24 16.79 -12.42 -9.78
C LEU A 24 17.56 -13.53 -9.01
N GLY A 25 18.84 -13.32 -8.70
CA GLY A 25 19.69 -14.32 -8.02
C GLY A 25 19.80 -14.20 -6.49
N GLY A 26 19.17 -13.22 -5.85
CA GLY A 26 19.50 -12.84 -4.45
C GLY A 26 18.58 -13.34 -3.33
N PHE A 27 17.51 -14.08 -3.63
CA PHE A 27 16.48 -14.40 -2.61
C PHE A 27 16.00 -15.86 -2.65
N ARG A 28 16.93 -16.79 -2.89
CA ARG A 28 16.69 -18.22 -2.73
C ARG A 28 17.84 -18.84 -1.97
N ASP A 29 17.89 -18.59 -0.67
CA ASP A 29 18.56 -19.46 0.31
C ASP A 29 18.08 -19.08 1.72
N MET A 30 17.09 -19.83 2.20
CA MET A 30 16.89 -20.25 3.62
C MET A 30 15.46 -20.76 3.81
N VAL A 31 15.19 -21.98 3.37
CA VAL A 31 14.23 -22.89 4.00
C VAL A 31 14.81 -24.31 3.85
N PRO A 32 15.15 -25.02 4.93
CA PRO A 32 15.64 -26.39 4.81
C PRO A 32 14.47 -27.36 4.67
N THR A 33 14.41 -28.04 3.54
CA THR A 33 13.64 -29.27 3.36
C THR A 33 14.33 -30.44 4.05
N SER A 34 13.53 -31.18 4.81
CA SER A 34 13.84 -32.46 5.43
C SER A 34 14.07 -33.58 4.42
N GLY A 35 15.09 -34.41 4.66
CA GLY A 35 15.02 -35.85 4.38
C GLY A 35 16.26 -36.51 3.79
N MET A 36 16.73 -37.55 4.50
CA MET A 36 17.50 -38.73 4.06
C MET A 36 19.04 -38.69 4.16
N GLY A 37 19.53 -39.42 5.17
CA GLY A 37 20.40 -40.60 4.96
C GLY A 37 21.91 -40.41 4.80
N ASN A 38 22.67 -41.10 5.68
CA ASN A 38 24.02 -41.70 5.55
C ASN A 38 24.88 -41.33 6.78
N GLU A 39 25.08 -42.23 7.74
CA GLU A 39 26.07 -43.34 7.78
C GLU A 39 27.54 -42.90 7.69
N GLU A 40 28.19 -42.92 8.87
CA GLU A 40 29.60 -43.23 9.20
C GLU A 40 30.76 -42.36 8.62
N PRO A 41 32.00 -42.35 9.18
CA PRO A 41 32.58 -43.27 10.18
C PRO A 41 33.36 -42.61 11.35
N TYR A 42 33.43 -43.32 12.48
CA TYR A 42 34.39 -43.06 13.56
C TYR A 42 35.49 -44.14 13.52
N ARG A 43 36.74 -43.76 13.21
CA ARG A 43 37.97 -44.52 13.54
C ARG A 43 39.06 -43.51 13.87
N ASP A 44 39.47 -43.43 15.13
CA ASP A 44 40.46 -44.27 15.82
C ASP A 44 41.87 -43.69 15.68
N PHE A 45 42.42 -43.28 16.81
CA PHE A 45 43.86 -43.30 17.04
C PHE A 45 44.08 -43.39 18.55
N ARG A 46 44.42 -44.58 19.05
CA ARG A 46 45.41 -44.73 20.12
C ARG A 46 45.87 -46.18 20.25
N SER A 47 47.06 -46.46 19.72
CA SER A 47 47.98 -47.43 20.32
C SER A 47 49.41 -47.09 19.92
N LEU A 48 50.14 -46.44 20.83
CA LEU A 48 51.51 -46.81 21.15
C LEU A 48 51.90 -46.06 22.43
N GLU A 49 52.18 -46.79 23.50
CA GLU A 49 53.41 -46.58 24.28
C GLU A 49 53.52 -47.66 25.36
N GLN A 50 54.52 -48.52 25.18
CA GLN A 50 54.99 -49.48 26.16
C GLN A 50 56.49 -49.24 26.34
N ASN A 51 56.87 -48.60 27.46
CA ASN A 51 58.04 -48.94 28.30
C ASN A 51 58.46 -47.76 29.20
N SER A 52 58.35 -47.91 30.53
CA SER A 52 59.50 -47.98 31.45
C SER A 52 59.12 -47.80 32.95
N SER A 53 59.34 -48.89 33.70
CA SER A 53 59.91 -49.01 35.05
C SER A 53 59.73 -47.96 36.18
N ARG A 54 59.17 -48.48 37.31
CA ARG A 54 59.46 -48.25 38.76
C ARG A 54 58.83 -47.06 39.50
N LYS A 55 57.78 -47.32 40.31
CA LYS A 55 57.77 -47.33 41.80
C LYS A 55 56.33 -47.44 42.36
N ARG A 56 56.15 -48.23 43.41
CA ARG A 56 54.89 -48.48 44.16
C ARG A 56 54.32 -47.19 44.76
N ALA A 57 53.01 -46.95 44.61
CA ALA A 57 52.14 -46.50 45.70
C ALA A 57 50.64 -46.52 45.32
N ARG A 58 49.90 -47.35 46.06
CA ARG A 58 48.50 -47.18 46.50
C ARG A 58 47.37 -47.32 45.46
N ASN A 59 46.61 -48.40 45.64
CA ASN A 59 45.41 -48.79 44.90
C ASN A 59 44.27 -47.76 45.00
N GLU A 60 43.73 -47.34 43.86
CA GLU A 60 42.35 -46.87 43.71
C GLU A 60 41.52 -48.01 43.11
N PRO A 61 40.35 -48.38 43.68
CA PRO A 61 39.58 -49.49 43.17
C PRO A 61 38.73 -49.03 41.97
N HIS A 62 39.06 -49.57 40.80
CA HIS A 62 38.10 -49.70 39.70
C HIS A 62 36.94 -50.59 40.16
N THR A 63 35.93 -50.01 40.81
CA THR A 63 34.69 -50.72 41.09
C THR A 63 33.73 -50.51 39.93
N SER A 64 33.31 -51.60 39.29
CA SER A 64 32.11 -51.61 38.47
C SER A 64 31.00 -50.87 39.21
N LYS A 65 30.48 -49.75 38.66
CA LYS A 65 29.41 -48.99 39.33
C LYS A 65 28.31 -49.96 39.76
N SER A 66 27.94 -49.97 41.04
CA SER A 66 26.89 -50.85 41.55
C SER A 66 25.60 -50.67 40.73
N LYS A 67 24.80 -51.73 40.54
CA LYS A 67 23.49 -51.68 39.87
C LYS A 67 22.63 -50.51 40.39
N ALA A 68 22.72 -50.23 41.68
CA ALA A 68 22.04 -49.10 42.33
C ALA A 68 22.50 -47.72 41.82
N CYS A 69 23.80 -47.54 41.55
CA CYS A 69 24.34 -46.29 41.01
C CYS A 69 23.86 -46.04 39.57
N ARG A 70 23.83 -47.07 38.72
CA ARG A 70 23.26 -46.97 37.37
C ARG A 70 21.77 -46.63 37.39
N GLU A 71 21.04 -47.24 38.32
CA GLU A 71 19.60 -46.99 38.47
C GLU A 71 19.30 -45.58 38.98
N LYS A 72 20.11 -45.04 39.90
CA LYS A 72 19.99 -43.64 40.34
C LYS A 72 20.14 -42.67 39.16
N ILE A 73 21.22 -42.81 38.37
CA ILE A 73 21.47 -41.97 37.18
C ILE A 73 20.30 -42.06 36.19
N ARG A 74 19.71 -43.25 36.01
CA ARG A 74 18.55 -43.43 35.13
C ARG A 74 17.32 -42.66 35.63
N ARG A 75 17.04 -42.67 36.93
CA ARG A 75 15.89 -41.94 37.52
C ARG A 75 16.09 -40.44 37.49
N ASP A 76 17.32 -39.98 37.76
CA ASP A 76 17.66 -38.56 37.73
C ASP A 76 17.43 -37.99 36.31
N ARG A 77 17.94 -38.67 35.28
CA ARG A 77 17.68 -38.31 33.87
C ARG A 77 16.20 -38.35 33.50
N LEU A 78 15.45 -39.31 34.02
CA LEU A 78 14.00 -39.38 33.76
C LEU A 78 13.28 -38.19 34.40
N ASN A 79 13.66 -37.79 35.61
CA ASN A 79 13.09 -36.62 36.27
C ASN A 79 13.43 -35.31 35.54
N GLU A 80 14.64 -35.18 35.01
CA GLU A 80 15.02 -34.04 34.15
C GLU A 80 14.07 -33.92 32.95
N ARG A 81 13.74 -35.03 32.28
CA ARG A 81 12.76 -35.03 31.17
C ARG A 81 11.35 -34.58 31.58
N PHE A 82 10.90 -34.94 32.79
CA PHE A 82 9.61 -34.45 33.29
C PHE A 82 9.63 -32.93 33.55
N HIS A 83 10.74 -32.40 34.06
CA HIS A 83 10.92 -30.96 34.25
C HIS A 83 10.97 -30.21 32.91
N GLU A 84 11.74 -30.71 31.95
CA GLU A 84 11.77 -30.18 30.58
C GLU A 84 10.37 -30.17 29.96
N LEU A 85 9.64 -31.29 30.02
CA LEU A 85 8.29 -31.39 29.48
C LEU A 85 7.33 -30.38 30.16
N SER A 86 7.38 -30.25 31.48
CA SER A 86 6.58 -29.25 32.19
C SER A 86 6.88 -27.82 31.75
N SER A 87 8.14 -27.50 31.47
CA SER A 87 8.54 -26.16 31.00
C SER A 87 8.07 -25.86 29.57
N VAL A 88 8.02 -26.88 28.70
CA VAL A 88 7.54 -26.75 27.32
C VAL A 88 6.02 -26.57 27.25
N LEU A 89 5.28 -27.25 28.13
CA LEU A 89 3.81 -27.21 28.14
C LEU A 89 3.25 -25.89 28.69
N ASP A 90 3.93 -25.26 29.64
CA ASP A 90 3.51 -23.97 30.22
C ASP A 90 4.74 -23.11 30.57
N PRO A 91 5.21 -22.26 29.62
CA PRO A 91 6.40 -21.44 29.82
C PRO A 91 6.25 -20.37 30.92
N ASN A 92 5.02 -20.06 31.33
CA ASN A 92 4.71 -18.94 32.23
C ASN A 92 4.42 -19.39 33.67
N ARG A 93 4.45 -20.70 33.96
CA ARG A 93 4.23 -21.25 35.30
C ARG A 93 5.43 -22.07 35.80
N PRO A 94 5.66 -22.11 37.13
CA PRO A 94 6.70 -22.96 37.68
C PRO A 94 6.42 -24.44 37.39
N PRO A 95 7.47 -25.27 37.17
CA PRO A 95 7.31 -26.68 36.84
C PRO A 95 6.51 -27.43 37.91
N ARG A 96 5.46 -28.15 37.49
CA ARG A 96 4.63 -28.92 38.42
C ARG A 96 5.40 -30.15 38.91
N ALA A 97 5.14 -30.57 40.15
CA ALA A 97 5.80 -31.74 40.74
C ALA A 97 5.12 -33.08 40.39
N ASP A 98 3.84 -33.05 40.02
CA ASP A 98 3.07 -34.27 39.72
C ASP A 98 3.27 -34.75 38.28
N LYS A 99 3.91 -35.91 38.14
CA LYS A 99 4.22 -36.55 36.85
C LYS A 99 2.98 -36.98 36.08
N ALA A 100 1.91 -37.39 36.77
CA ALA A 100 0.67 -37.83 36.12
C ALA A 100 -0.04 -36.64 35.45
N SER A 101 -0.13 -35.51 36.15
CA SER A 101 -0.64 -34.26 35.57
C SER A 101 0.18 -33.81 34.35
N ILE A 102 1.52 -33.82 34.42
CA ILE A 102 2.39 -33.41 33.30
C ILE A 102 2.09 -34.25 32.04
N LEU A 103 1.94 -35.57 32.18
CA LEU A 103 1.62 -36.45 31.05
C LEU A 103 0.18 -36.23 30.53
N GLY A 104 -0.76 -35.97 31.42
CA GLY A 104 -2.14 -35.62 31.05
C GLY A 104 -2.22 -34.32 30.26
N ASP A 105 -1.48 -33.29 30.69
CA ASP A 105 -1.35 -32.01 29.99
C ASP A 105 -0.65 -32.18 28.63
N ALA A 106 0.45 -32.95 28.59
CA ALA A 106 1.15 -33.26 27.35
C ALA A 106 0.24 -33.93 26.33
N THR A 107 -0.57 -34.89 26.77
CA THR A 107 -1.53 -35.59 25.91
C THR A 107 -2.58 -34.63 25.36
N ARG A 108 -3.12 -33.73 26.20
CA ARG A 108 -4.09 -32.72 25.77
C ARG A 108 -3.50 -31.77 24.72
N VAL A 109 -2.32 -31.21 24.98
CA VAL A 109 -1.64 -30.30 24.05
C VAL A 109 -1.31 -31.01 22.74
N LEU A 110 -0.84 -32.26 22.77
CA LEU A 110 -0.60 -33.04 21.56
C LEU A 110 -1.88 -33.29 20.74
N MET A 111 -3.01 -33.59 21.39
CA MET A 111 -4.29 -33.74 20.70
C MET A 111 -4.74 -32.42 20.06
N GLN A 112 -4.59 -31.31 20.77
CA GLN A 112 -4.91 -29.98 20.25
C GLN A 112 -4.03 -29.61 19.05
N LEU A 113 -2.72 -29.72 19.17
CA LEU A 113 -1.78 -29.43 18.08
C LEU A 113 -2.04 -30.33 16.87
N ARG A 114 -2.45 -31.58 17.08
CA ARG A 114 -2.83 -32.49 15.99
C ARG A 114 -4.12 -32.05 15.30
N ALA A 115 -5.10 -31.56 16.04
CA ALA A 115 -6.33 -31.01 15.48
C ALA A 115 -6.03 -29.74 14.67
N GLU A 116 -5.26 -28.80 15.22
CA GLU A 116 -4.84 -27.57 14.54
C GLU A 116 -4.02 -27.86 13.28
N ALA A 117 -3.08 -28.83 13.33
CA ALA A 117 -2.33 -29.26 12.17
C ALA A 117 -3.22 -29.85 11.06
N GLN A 118 -4.27 -30.57 11.45
CA GLN A 118 -5.24 -31.14 10.51
C GLN A 118 -6.12 -30.03 9.89
N GLU A 119 -6.59 -29.07 10.69
CA GLU A 119 -7.34 -27.92 10.17
C GLU A 119 -6.49 -27.07 9.23
N LEU A 120 -5.22 -26.82 9.58
CA LEU A 120 -4.28 -26.12 8.70
C LEU A 120 -4.08 -26.87 7.39
N LYS A 121 -3.95 -28.20 7.43
CA LYS A 121 -3.83 -29.03 6.24
C LYS A 121 -5.07 -28.91 5.35
N GLU A 122 -6.27 -29.05 5.91
CA GLU A 122 -7.53 -28.90 5.18
C GLU A 122 -7.70 -27.49 4.60
N SER A 123 -7.28 -26.47 5.33
CA SER A 123 -7.31 -25.08 4.84
C SER A 123 -6.36 -24.87 3.65
N ASN A 124 -5.17 -25.50 3.69
CA ASN A 124 -4.19 -25.40 2.62
C ASN A 124 -4.66 -26.15 1.36
N GLU A 125 -5.28 -27.31 1.53
CA GLU A 125 -5.95 -28.03 0.43
C GLU A 125 -7.05 -27.18 -0.20
N LYS A 126 -7.92 -26.56 0.60
CA LYS A 126 -8.96 -25.64 0.11
C LYS A 126 -8.38 -24.43 -0.64
N LEU A 127 -7.29 -23.85 -0.14
CA LEU A 127 -6.61 -22.74 -0.83
C LEU A 127 -6.03 -23.19 -2.17
N HIS A 128 -5.45 -24.39 -2.24
CA HIS A 128 -4.95 -24.94 -3.49
C HIS A 128 -6.06 -25.17 -4.52
N GLU A 129 -7.22 -25.68 -4.11
CA GLU A 129 -8.38 -25.81 -5.00
C GLU A 129 -8.89 -24.45 -5.46
N ALA A 130 -9.06 -23.47 -4.57
CA ALA A 130 -9.46 -22.12 -4.96
C ALA A 130 -8.47 -21.47 -5.95
N ILE A 131 -7.16 -21.70 -5.80
CA ILE A 131 -6.14 -21.25 -6.74
C ILE A 131 -6.32 -21.92 -8.12
N LYS A 132 -6.73 -23.18 -8.18
CA LYS A 132 -7.01 -23.87 -9.44
C LYS A 132 -8.25 -23.30 -10.11
N ASP A 133 -9.35 -23.12 -9.36
CA ASP A 133 -10.60 -22.57 -9.88
C ASP A 133 -10.39 -21.15 -10.43
N LEU A 134 -9.71 -20.29 -9.67
CA LEU A 134 -9.38 -18.94 -10.12
C LEU A 134 -8.48 -18.91 -11.35
N LYS A 135 -7.60 -19.92 -11.54
CA LYS A 135 -6.80 -20.04 -12.76
C LYS A 135 -7.67 -20.37 -13.97
N VAL A 136 -8.70 -21.20 -13.80
CA VAL A 136 -9.67 -21.54 -14.86
C VAL A 136 -10.49 -20.30 -15.21
N GLU A 137 -11.11 -19.66 -14.23
CA GLU A 137 -11.93 -18.46 -14.44
C GLU A 137 -11.13 -17.32 -15.10
N LYS A 138 -9.86 -17.11 -14.69
CA LYS A 138 -8.95 -16.16 -15.34
C LYS A 138 -8.76 -16.46 -16.83
N ASN A 139 -8.66 -17.74 -17.20
CA ASN A 139 -8.50 -18.13 -18.60
C ASN A 139 -9.80 -17.91 -19.38
N GLU A 140 -10.95 -18.26 -18.82
CA GLU A 140 -12.27 -18.01 -19.42
C GLU A 140 -12.52 -16.51 -19.67
N LEU A 141 -12.26 -15.66 -18.66
CA LEU A 141 -12.38 -14.20 -18.81
C LEU A 141 -11.42 -13.64 -19.86
N ARG A 142 -10.24 -14.25 -20.04
CA ARG A 142 -9.30 -13.85 -21.09
C ARG A 142 -9.87 -14.19 -22.48
N GLU A 143 -10.52 -15.33 -22.63
CA GLU A 143 -11.17 -15.74 -23.87
C GLU A 143 -12.36 -14.82 -24.20
N GLU A 144 -13.23 -14.55 -23.23
CA GLU A 144 -14.36 -13.63 -23.39
C GLU A 144 -13.88 -12.22 -23.75
N LYS A 145 -12.82 -11.72 -23.10
CA LYS A 145 -12.22 -10.42 -23.41
C LYS A 145 -11.71 -10.36 -24.86
N MET A 146 -11.06 -11.41 -25.34
CA MET A 146 -10.57 -11.47 -26.73
C MET A 146 -11.75 -11.46 -27.72
N LYS A 147 -12.83 -12.17 -27.40
CA LYS A 147 -14.05 -12.19 -28.21
C LYS A 147 -14.73 -10.83 -28.27
N LEU A 148 -14.94 -10.18 -27.11
CA LEU A 148 -15.53 -8.84 -27.04
C LEU A 148 -14.69 -7.80 -27.78
N LYS A 149 -13.36 -7.93 -27.74
CA LYS A 149 -12.46 -7.06 -28.51
C LYS A 149 -12.68 -7.24 -30.02
N ALA A 150 -12.78 -8.48 -30.49
CA ALA A 150 -13.06 -8.75 -31.90
C ALA A 150 -14.45 -8.23 -32.34
N ASP A 151 -15.47 -8.41 -31.50
CA ASP A 151 -16.82 -7.91 -31.79
C ASP A 151 -16.87 -6.37 -31.81
N LYS A 152 -16.13 -5.72 -30.90
CA LYS A 152 -15.96 -4.27 -30.89
C LYS A 152 -15.31 -3.77 -32.18
N GLU A 153 -14.20 -4.37 -32.61
CA GLU A 153 -13.52 -4.00 -33.86
C GLU A 153 -14.43 -4.18 -35.08
N LYS A 154 -15.26 -5.24 -35.09
CA LYS A 154 -16.25 -5.48 -36.15
C LYS A 154 -17.35 -4.41 -36.18
N LEU A 155 -17.88 -4.01 -35.02
CA LEU A 155 -18.88 -2.96 -34.91
C LEU A 155 -18.33 -1.59 -35.33
N GLU A 156 -17.10 -1.26 -34.92
CA GLU A 156 -16.42 -0.03 -35.34
C GLU A 156 -16.21 0.01 -36.86
N GLN A 157 -15.86 -1.13 -37.47
CA GLN A 157 -15.77 -1.24 -38.94
C GLN A 157 -17.15 -1.04 -39.61
N GLN A 158 -18.23 -1.62 -39.07
CA GLN A 158 -19.58 -1.44 -39.60
C GLN A 158 -20.04 0.03 -39.55
N ILE A 159 -19.79 0.71 -38.42
CA ILE A 159 -20.11 2.13 -38.26
C ILE A 159 -19.33 2.96 -39.28
N LYS A 160 -18.03 2.66 -39.46
CA LYS A 160 -17.17 3.37 -40.43
C LYS A 160 -17.63 3.20 -41.88
N VAL A 161 -18.15 2.03 -42.24
CA VAL A 161 -18.71 1.78 -43.58
C VAL A 161 -20.04 2.51 -43.78
N LEU A 162 -20.88 2.60 -42.74
CA LEU A 162 -22.18 3.30 -42.78
C LEU A 162 -22.05 4.83 -42.72
N SER A 163 -20.93 5.37 -42.23
CA SER A 163 -20.72 6.82 -42.06
C SER A 163 -20.09 7.54 -43.25
N VAL A 164 -19.97 6.90 -44.42
CA VAL A 164 -19.44 7.55 -45.64
C VAL A 164 -20.61 8.24 -46.38
N PRO A 165 -20.61 9.57 -46.58
CA PRO A 165 -21.67 10.25 -47.32
C PRO A 165 -21.60 9.91 -48.82
N PRO A 166 -22.72 9.88 -49.56
CA PRO A 166 -22.70 9.60 -50.99
C PRO A 166 -21.98 10.72 -51.75
N ALA A 167 -21.10 10.36 -52.68
CA ALA A 167 -20.47 11.31 -53.57
C ALA A 167 -21.52 11.84 -54.58
N GLY A 168 -21.98 13.07 -54.38
CA GLY A 168 -22.80 13.77 -55.38
C GLY A 168 -23.79 14.78 -54.82
N PHE A 169 -23.32 15.89 -54.26
CA PHE A 169 -24.15 17.11 -54.17
C PHE A 169 -23.24 18.35 -54.25
N LEU A 170 -23.26 19.01 -55.41
CA LEU A 170 -22.61 20.29 -55.68
C LEU A 170 -23.62 21.42 -55.40
N PRO A 171 -23.22 22.57 -54.80
CA PRO A 171 -24.08 23.75 -54.74
C PRO A 171 -23.97 24.58 -56.02
N HIS A 172 -25.10 24.99 -56.60
CA HIS A 172 -25.18 25.83 -57.81
C HIS A 172 -24.99 27.35 -57.52
N PRO A 173 -24.46 28.14 -58.48
CA PRO A 173 -24.18 29.58 -58.31
C PRO A 173 -25.32 30.53 -58.77
N MET A 174 -25.24 31.75 -58.24
CA MET A 174 -26.09 32.97 -58.25
C MET A 174 -26.91 33.37 -59.51
N ALA A 175 -28.02 34.12 -59.28
CA ALA A 175 -28.45 35.24 -60.15
C ALA A 175 -29.32 36.35 -59.47
N PHE A 176 -28.79 37.58 -59.47
CA PHE A 176 -29.35 38.95 -59.71
C PHE A 176 -30.54 39.61 -58.92
N HIS A 177 -30.18 40.62 -58.08
CA HIS A 177 -30.64 42.06 -57.94
C HIS A 177 -32.14 42.48 -57.72
N PRO A 178 -32.47 43.73 -57.25
CA PRO A 178 -31.81 44.71 -56.35
C PRO A 178 -32.74 45.45 -55.33
N ALA A 179 -32.14 46.20 -54.38
CA ALA A 179 -32.50 47.58 -53.92
C ALA A 179 -32.65 47.82 -52.39
N ALA A 180 -31.85 48.81 -51.93
CA ALA A 180 -32.01 49.74 -50.79
C ALA A 180 -31.91 49.16 -49.35
N ALA A 181 -31.19 49.74 -48.39
CA ALA A 181 -30.34 50.93 -48.30
C ALA A 181 -29.54 50.87 -46.97
N ALA A 182 -28.47 51.67 -46.90
CA ALA A 182 -27.81 52.22 -45.70
C ALA A 182 -26.80 51.35 -44.90
N ALA A 183 -25.51 51.67 -45.09
CA ALA A 183 -24.41 51.52 -44.12
C ALA A 183 -24.35 52.78 -43.18
N PRO A 184 -23.52 52.89 -42.12
CA PRO A 184 -22.05 52.70 -42.08
C PRO A 184 -21.57 51.76 -40.93
N ALA A 185 -20.46 51.02 -40.99
CA ALA A 185 -19.03 51.30 -41.24
C ALA A 185 -18.20 51.67 -39.99
N ALA A 186 -17.22 50.82 -39.67
CA ALA A 186 -15.86 51.10 -39.17
C ALA A 186 -15.08 49.75 -39.21
N PHE A 187 -14.23 49.41 -40.21
CA PHE A 187 -12.86 49.88 -40.55
C PHE A 187 -11.90 49.78 -39.33
N VAL A 188 -11.01 48.78 -39.13
CA VAL A 188 -9.89 48.18 -39.94
C VAL A 188 -8.72 49.19 -40.05
N PRO A 189 -7.41 48.87 -39.78
CA PRO A 189 -6.66 47.82 -40.48
C PRO A 189 -5.51 47.05 -39.77
N GLN A 190 -5.31 45.81 -40.25
CA GLN A 190 -4.08 45.19 -40.80
C GLN A 190 -2.72 45.62 -40.21
N ILE A 191 -1.81 44.69 -39.85
CA ILE A 191 -0.70 44.26 -40.73
C ILE A 191 0.19 43.15 -40.08
N GLN A 192 0.64 42.23 -40.95
CA GLN A 192 1.83 41.36 -40.97
C GLN A 192 2.09 40.28 -39.89
N ALA A 193 2.01 39.04 -40.37
CA ALA A 193 2.83 37.92 -39.92
C ALA A 193 4.31 38.16 -40.28
N SER A 194 5.19 37.91 -39.33
CA SER A 194 6.56 37.45 -39.57
C SER A 194 6.74 36.15 -38.80
N ALA A 195 7.30 35.17 -39.50
CA ALA A 195 7.54 33.84 -38.99
C ALA A 195 8.77 33.86 -38.08
N ASP A 196 8.64 33.32 -36.87
CA ASP A 196 9.76 32.63 -36.24
C ASP A 196 9.29 31.42 -35.43
N LYS A 197 10.05 30.35 -35.60
CA LYS A 197 9.79 28.98 -35.17
C LYS A 197 10.00 28.83 -33.68
N THR A 198 8.96 28.49 -32.91
CA THR A 198 9.05 27.61 -31.72
C THR A 198 7.67 27.02 -31.43
N ALA A 199 7.57 25.70 -31.53
CA ALA A 199 6.35 24.97 -31.16
C ALA A 199 6.10 25.08 -29.64
N PRO A 200 4.84 25.25 -29.19
CA PRO A 200 4.52 25.19 -27.78
C PRO A 200 4.67 23.74 -27.29
N PHE A 201 5.59 23.56 -26.36
CA PHE A 201 5.87 22.31 -25.67
C PHE A 201 4.62 21.86 -24.92
N ALA A 202 4.00 20.76 -25.35
CA ALA A 202 2.87 20.13 -24.67
C ALA A 202 3.37 19.53 -23.35
N GLY A 203 3.04 20.18 -22.23
CA GLY A 203 3.31 19.67 -20.90
C GLY A 203 2.54 18.38 -20.64
N PHE A 204 3.25 17.30 -20.35
CA PHE A 204 2.67 16.08 -19.80
C PHE A 204 2.19 16.36 -18.37
N PRO A 205 0.89 16.21 -18.05
CA PRO A 205 0.41 16.38 -16.69
C PRO A 205 0.90 15.23 -15.80
N GLY A 206 1.39 15.56 -14.60
CA GLY A 206 1.88 14.60 -13.60
C GLY A 206 0.78 13.65 -13.14
N MET A 207 0.98 12.36 -13.40
CA MET A 207 -0.02 11.29 -13.24
C MET A 207 0.02 10.70 -11.82
N ALA A 208 -1.06 10.89 -11.06
CA ALA A 208 -1.27 10.28 -9.74
C ALA A 208 -1.79 8.86 -9.84
N MET A 209 -1.44 8.00 -8.89
CA MET A 209 -1.90 6.60 -8.83
C MET A 209 -3.43 6.45 -8.66
N TRP A 210 -4.14 7.55 -8.39
CA TRP A 210 -5.59 7.61 -8.22
C TRP A 210 -6.35 8.32 -9.35
N GLN A 211 -5.67 8.74 -10.42
CA GLN A 211 -6.24 9.58 -11.50
C GLN A 211 -6.89 8.81 -12.67
N TRP A 212 -7.37 7.60 -12.46
CA TRP A 212 -7.97 6.85 -13.57
C TRP A 212 -9.28 6.15 -13.20
N LEU A 213 -10.29 6.96 -12.90
CA LEU A 213 -11.68 6.57 -13.10
C LEU A 213 -12.04 6.72 -14.60
N PRO A 214 -12.87 5.83 -15.19
CA PRO A 214 -13.46 6.08 -16.51
C PRO A 214 -14.42 7.29 -16.45
N PRO A 215 -14.34 8.26 -17.38
CA PRO A 215 -15.41 9.21 -17.63
C PRO A 215 -16.52 8.50 -18.42
N ALA A 216 -17.31 7.71 -17.72
CA ALA A 216 -18.50 7.10 -18.28
C ALA A 216 -19.65 7.21 -17.28
N VAL A 217 -19.94 8.45 -16.85
CA VAL A 217 -21.24 9.14 -16.93
C VAL A 217 -20.92 10.63 -16.70
N MET A 218 -20.52 11.35 -17.77
CA MET A 218 -20.37 12.81 -17.74
C MET A 218 -21.59 13.44 -18.42
N ASP A 219 -22.57 13.82 -17.61
CA ASP A 219 -23.21 15.14 -17.67
C ASP A 219 -23.92 15.41 -16.34
N THR A 220 -23.24 16.07 -15.40
CA THR A 220 -23.84 16.57 -14.15
C THR A 220 -23.94 18.10 -14.16
N THR A 221 -23.88 18.73 -15.34
CA THR A 221 -24.05 20.19 -15.45
C THR A 221 -25.43 20.67 -14.98
N GLN A 222 -26.38 19.75 -14.77
CA GLN A 222 -27.74 20.00 -14.27
C GLN A 222 -28.03 19.42 -12.87
N ASP A 223 -27.13 18.66 -12.24
CA ASP A 223 -27.39 18.04 -10.92
C ASP A 223 -27.46 18.98 -9.70
N PRO A 224 -26.96 20.24 -9.72
CA PRO A 224 -27.13 21.15 -8.58
C PRO A 224 -28.59 21.57 -8.29
N LYS A 225 -29.56 21.19 -9.15
CA LYS A 225 -30.96 21.63 -9.03
C LYS A 225 -31.91 20.59 -8.43
N LEU A 226 -31.47 19.35 -8.22
CA LEU A 226 -32.37 18.25 -7.79
C LEU A 226 -31.99 17.58 -6.45
N TRP A 227 -30.88 17.98 -5.82
CA TRP A 227 -30.40 17.32 -4.61
C TRP A 227 -30.60 18.19 -3.35
N PRO A 228 -31.19 17.67 -2.27
CA PRO A 228 -31.23 18.39 -1.01
C PRO A 228 -29.79 18.52 -0.45
N PRO A 229 -29.46 19.61 0.25
CA PRO A 229 -28.07 19.95 0.66
C PRO A 229 -27.39 18.91 1.57
N ASN A 230 -28.13 17.93 2.08
CA ASN A 230 -27.66 16.90 3.01
C ASN A 230 -27.41 15.54 2.37
N ALA A 231 -27.69 15.32 1.09
CA ALA A 231 -27.75 13.95 0.60
C ALA A 231 -26.38 13.32 0.25
N SER A 232 -25.29 14.10 0.21
CA SER A 232 -23.91 13.59 0.31
C SER A 232 -23.64 12.98 1.70
N GLU A 233 -24.10 13.65 2.76
CA GLU A 233 -23.98 13.19 4.14
C GLU A 233 -24.86 11.95 4.40
N VAL A 234 -26.07 11.92 3.83
CA VAL A 234 -26.97 10.74 3.90
C VAL A 234 -26.37 9.54 3.15
N LYS A 235 -25.83 9.74 1.93
CA LYS A 235 -25.17 8.68 1.16
C LYS A 235 -23.96 8.14 1.91
N PHE A 236 -23.14 9.01 2.48
CA PHE A 236 -21.97 8.64 3.27
C PHE A 236 -22.36 7.80 4.49
N LYS A 237 -23.36 8.25 5.25
CA LYS A 237 -23.87 7.54 6.44
C LYS A 237 -24.46 6.15 6.12
N ILE A 238 -25.11 6.01 4.97
CA ILE A 238 -25.63 4.72 4.49
C ILE A 238 -24.48 3.80 4.07
N MET A 239 -23.45 4.33 3.43
CA MET A 239 -22.30 3.55 2.94
C MET A 239 -21.33 3.13 4.05
N GLU A 240 -21.13 3.94 5.09
CA GLU A 240 -20.38 3.55 6.31
C GLU A 240 -21.05 2.39 7.07
N GLY A 241 -22.38 2.25 6.97
CA GLY A 241 -23.13 1.20 7.64
C GLY A 241 -22.97 -0.20 7.02
N ALA A 242 -22.47 -0.31 5.78
CA ALA A 242 -22.40 -1.57 5.03
C ALA A 242 -21.09 -2.33 5.29
N ARG A 243 -20.84 -2.71 6.55
CA ARG A 243 -19.70 -3.55 6.94
C ARG A 243 -19.92 -5.01 6.54
N ILE A 244 -18.87 -5.65 6.06
CA ILE A 244 -18.88 -7.05 5.61
C ILE A 244 -17.94 -7.85 6.52
N PRO A 245 -18.46 -8.67 7.44
CA PRO A 245 -17.62 -9.51 8.28
C PRO A 245 -16.99 -10.63 7.43
N LEU A 246 -15.66 -10.75 7.51
CA LEU A 246 -14.90 -11.77 6.79
C LEU A 246 -14.30 -12.80 7.75
N LYS A 247 -14.32 -14.08 7.38
CA LYS A 247 -13.50 -15.12 8.02
C LYS A 247 -12.04 -14.95 7.61
N GLY A 248 -11.08 -15.44 8.42
CA GLY A 248 -9.64 -15.24 8.17
C GLY A 248 -9.17 -15.67 6.78
N TRP A 249 -9.71 -16.76 6.23
CA TRP A 249 -9.39 -17.19 4.86
C TRP A 249 -10.03 -16.30 3.78
N GLN A 250 -11.24 -15.76 4.01
CA GLN A 250 -11.90 -14.81 3.10
C GLN A 250 -11.12 -13.49 3.07
N GLN A 251 -10.66 -13.04 4.24
CA GLN A 251 -9.79 -11.87 4.37
C GLN A 251 -8.47 -12.09 3.62
N ALA A 252 -7.84 -13.26 3.76
CA ALA A 252 -6.63 -13.60 3.01
C ALA A 252 -6.87 -13.66 1.49
N ALA A 253 -7.99 -14.22 1.05
CA ALA A 253 -8.37 -14.27 -0.36
C ALA A 253 -8.63 -12.87 -0.94
N VAL A 254 -9.37 -12.02 -0.22
CA VAL A 254 -9.61 -10.62 -0.62
C VAL A 254 -8.29 -9.85 -0.64
N ALA A 255 -7.42 -10.02 0.36
CA ALA A 255 -6.11 -9.38 0.38
C ALA A 255 -5.26 -9.79 -0.84
N LEU A 256 -5.14 -11.09 -1.11
CA LEU A 256 -4.34 -11.60 -2.22
C LEU A 256 -4.91 -11.16 -3.57
N GLY A 257 -6.21 -11.32 -3.78
CA GLY A 257 -6.89 -10.91 -5.01
C GLY A 257 -6.78 -9.41 -5.24
N SER A 258 -6.92 -8.62 -4.18
CA SER A 258 -6.79 -7.15 -4.24
C SER A 258 -5.36 -6.71 -4.51
N ALA A 259 -4.35 -7.37 -3.92
CA ALA A 259 -2.94 -7.10 -4.20
C ALA A 259 -2.58 -7.39 -5.66
N LEU A 260 -2.97 -8.56 -6.17
CA LEU A 260 -2.73 -8.93 -7.56
C LEU A 260 -3.46 -7.98 -8.51
N GLY A 261 -4.72 -7.67 -8.23
CA GLY A 261 -5.52 -6.76 -9.05
C GLY A 261 -4.98 -5.33 -9.03
N ALA A 262 -4.55 -4.80 -7.88
CA ALA A 262 -3.92 -3.48 -7.77
C ALA A 262 -2.55 -3.41 -8.47
N LEU A 263 -1.78 -4.51 -8.47
CA LEU A 263 -0.54 -4.59 -9.23
C LEU A 263 -0.81 -4.60 -10.75
N MET A 264 -1.85 -5.28 -11.20
CA MET A 264 -2.21 -5.36 -12.62
C MET A 264 -2.89 -4.09 -13.14
N ASP A 265 -3.77 -3.51 -12.34
CA ASP A 265 -4.48 -2.27 -12.64
C ASP A 265 -4.48 -1.34 -11.42
N PRO A 266 -3.44 -0.49 -11.26
CA PRO A 266 -3.33 0.46 -10.15
C PRO A 266 -4.50 1.45 -10.05
N ARG A 267 -5.30 1.55 -11.12
CA ARG A 267 -6.46 2.43 -11.24
C ARG A 267 -7.67 1.95 -10.43
N ARG A 268 -7.66 0.68 -10.03
CA ARG A 268 -8.70 0.07 -9.19
C ARG A 268 -8.51 0.47 -7.73
N ALA A 269 -8.92 1.69 -7.43
CA ALA A 269 -8.81 2.28 -6.10
C ALA A 269 -9.50 1.45 -5.01
N ASP A 270 -10.59 0.77 -5.38
CA ASP A 270 -11.33 -0.16 -4.55
C ASP A 270 -10.50 -1.38 -4.11
N LEU A 271 -9.59 -1.86 -4.96
CA LEU A 271 -8.70 -2.97 -4.63
C LEU A 271 -7.58 -2.53 -3.69
N ILE A 272 -7.00 -1.34 -3.89
CA ILE A 272 -6.00 -0.82 -2.95
C ILE A 272 -6.64 -0.57 -1.58
N ALA A 273 -7.87 -0.03 -1.57
CA ALA A 273 -8.68 0.14 -0.37
C ALA A 273 -8.94 -1.20 0.34
N ALA A 274 -9.41 -2.22 -0.39
CA ALA A 274 -9.66 -3.55 0.14
C ALA A 274 -8.39 -4.22 0.67
N LEU A 275 -7.26 -4.07 -0.02
CA LEU A 275 -5.94 -4.56 0.42
C LEU A 275 -5.52 -3.88 1.73
N GLY A 276 -5.66 -2.55 1.80
CA GLY A 276 -5.35 -1.78 3.01
C GLY A 276 -6.21 -2.21 4.20
N GLU A 277 -7.50 -2.46 3.99
CA GLU A 277 -8.40 -2.91 5.05
C GLU A 277 -8.08 -4.32 5.53
N THR A 278 -7.90 -5.26 4.59
CA THR A 278 -7.71 -6.68 4.91
C THR A 278 -6.31 -6.98 5.46
N THR A 279 -5.31 -6.14 5.21
CA THR A 279 -3.95 -6.31 5.78
C THR A 279 -3.64 -5.36 6.92
N GLY A 280 -4.42 -4.29 7.08
CA GLY A 280 -4.11 -3.18 7.98
C GLY A 280 -4.70 -3.28 9.39
N LYS A 281 -5.56 -4.25 9.69
CA LYS A 281 -6.29 -4.31 10.97
C LYS A 281 -5.39 -4.16 12.23
N PRO A 282 -4.27 -4.91 12.38
CA PRO A 282 -3.39 -4.74 13.54
C PRO A 282 -2.71 -3.36 13.60
N ALA A 283 -2.46 -2.74 12.45
CA ALA A 283 -1.93 -1.39 12.36
C ALA A 283 -2.98 -0.35 12.76
N PHE A 284 -4.21 -0.45 12.26
CA PHE A 284 -5.30 0.45 12.66
C PHE A 284 -5.66 0.32 14.15
N GLN A 285 -5.54 -0.87 14.75
CA GLN A 285 -5.69 -1.05 16.20
C GLN A 285 -4.64 -0.27 16.99
N ARG A 286 -3.37 -0.29 16.55
CA ARG A 286 -2.29 0.50 17.16
C ARG A 286 -2.53 2.00 16.99
N VAL A 287 -2.94 2.44 15.80
CA VAL A 287 -3.29 3.85 15.55
C VAL A 287 -4.44 4.28 16.47
N LEU A 288 -5.51 3.49 16.58
CA LEU A 288 -6.64 3.77 17.46
C LEU A 288 -6.19 3.91 18.93
N GLU A 289 -5.31 3.03 19.40
CA GLU A 289 -4.75 3.11 20.76
C GLU A 289 -3.95 4.40 20.98
N ARG A 290 -3.09 4.79 20.01
CA ARG A 290 -2.36 6.06 20.09
C ARG A 290 -3.31 7.27 20.11
N MET A 291 -4.34 7.27 19.26
CA MET A 291 -5.35 8.33 19.24
C MET A 291 -6.09 8.44 20.58
N ARG A 292 -6.42 7.32 21.23
CA ARG A 292 -7.03 7.31 22.58
C ARG A 292 -6.11 7.86 23.67
N ASN A 293 -4.80 7.70 23.51
CA ASN A 293 -3.81 8.21 24.46
C ASN A 293 -3.45 9.69 24.23
N SER A 294 -3.85 10.28 23.10
CA SER A 294 -3.70 11.71 22.81
C SER A 294 -4.94 12.50 23.26
N SER A 295 -4.76 13.71 23.78
CA SER A 295 -5.90 14.62 24.06
C SER A 295 -6.62 15.02 22.78
N GLU A 296 -5.87 15.39 21.75
CA GLU A 296 -6.41 15.79 20.45
C GLU A 296 -6.96 14.58 19.68
N GLY A 297 -6.25 13.45 19.72
CA GLY A 297 -6.73 12.21 19.09
C GLY A 297 -8.07 11.72 19.66
N ARG A 298 -8.31 11.89 20.97
CA ARG A 298 -9.62 11.60 21.59
C ARG A 298 -10.72 12.51 21.09
N GLU A 299 -10.42 13.79 20.88
CA GLU A 299 -11.39 14.75 20.33
C GLU A 299 -11.77 14.35 18.89
N VAL A 300 -10.79 13.98 18.08
CA VAL A 300 -11.01 13.45 16.72
C VAL A 300 -11.88 12.18 16.74
N LEU A 301 -11.61 11.23 17.64
CA LEU A 301 -12.41 10.00 17.75
C LEU A 301 -13.84 10.26 18.22
N LEU A 302 -14.05 11.31 19.02
CA LEU A 302 -15.36 11.70 19.55
C LEU A 302 -16.19 12.42 18.49
N GLU A 303 -15.62 13.47 17.88
CA GLU A 303 -16.34 14.34 16.95
C GLU A 303 -16.43 13.75 15.53
N ARG A 304 -15.50 12.84 15.20
CA ARG A 304 -15.41 12.19 13.90
C ARG A 304 -15.49 13.19 12.73
N PRO A 305 -14.58 14.17 12.66
CA PRO A 305 -14.55 15.07 11.52
C PRO A 305 -14.31 14.27 10.24
N HIS A 306 -15.00 14.70 9.17
CA HIS A 306 -14.94 14.08 7.84
C HIS A 306 -14.53 15.12 6.80
N VAL A 307 -13.63 14.72 5.93
CA VAL A 307 -13.14 15.52 4.81
C VAL A 307 -14.00 15.20 3.58
N ILE A 308 -15.21 15.78 3.54
CA ILE A 308 -16.16 15.67 2.42
C ILE A 308 -16.54 17.06 1.93
N SER A 309 -16.93 17.21 0.66
CA SER A 309 -17.12 18.52 0.02
C SER A 309 -18.06 19.43 0.82
N ALA A 310 -19.13 18.87 1.39
CA ALA A 310 -20.11 19.60 2.20
C ALA A 310 -19.51 20.22 3.50
N LYS A 311 -18.43 19.66 4.03
CA LYS A 311 -17.79 20.11 5.28
C LYS A 311 -16.55 20.97 5.02
N VAL A 312 -15.83 20.75 3.91
CA VAL A 312 -14.57 21.44 3.63
C VAL A 312 -14.63 22.49 2.52
N SER A 313 -15.80 22.74 1.92
CA SER A 313 -15.99 23.73 0.86
C SER A 313 -15.53 25.14 1.24
N HIS A 314 -15.65 25.53 2.51
CA HIS A 314 -15.19 26.82 3.02
C HIS A 314 -13.68 27.05 2.84
N ALA A 315 -12.89 26.00 2.61
CA ALA A 315 -11.46 26.11 2.35
C ALA A 315 -11.13 26.90 1.07
N TRP A 316 -12.03 26.93 0.09
CA TRP A 316 -11.87 27.66 -1.17
C TRP A 316 -11.98 29.18 -1.01
N ASP A 317 -12.58 29.65 0.09
CA ASP A 317 -12.81 31.07 0.37
C ASP A 317 -11.72 31.68 1.28
N LEU A 318 -10.73 30.88 1.70
CA LEU A 318 -9.70 31.30 2.65
C LEU A 318 -8.51 32.02 1.97
N PRO A 319 -7.80 32.92 2.70
CA PRO A 319 -6.64 33.63 2.17
C PRO A 319 -5.54 32.70 1.65
N GLU A 320 -4.80 33.13 0.63
CA GLU A 320 -3.84 32.26 -0.10
C GLU A 320 -2.72 31.64 0.76
N SER A 321 -2.38 32.26 1.88
CA SER A 321 -1.33 31.82 2.80
C SER A 321 -1.79 30.71 3.75
N THR A 322 -3.09 30.44 3.85
CA THR A 322 -3.61 29.48 4.82
C THR A 322 -3.46 28.04 4.34
N PHE A 323 -3.46 27.11 5.31
CA PHE A 323 -3.48 25.68 5.03
C PHE A 323 -4.72 25.27 4.21
N GLY A 324 -5.90 25.80 4.53
CA GLY A 324 -7.13 25.49 3.80
C GLY A 324 -7.08 25.94 2.34
N SER A 325 -6.56 27.15 2.06
CA SER A 325 -6.39 27.63 0.68
C SER A 325 -5.36 26.80 -0.09
N ALA A 326 -4.28 26.37 0.56
CA ALA A 326 -3.30 25.47 -0.03
C ALA A 326 -3.90 24.09 -0.37
N TYR A 327 -4.75 23.55 0.50
CA TYR A 327 -5.52 22.33 0.25
C TYR A 327 -6.52 22.51 -0.91
N ALA A 328 -7.32 23.58 -0.91
CA ALA A 328 -8.27 23.89 -1.97
C ALA A 328 -7.57 24.00 -3.35
N ARG A 329 -6.41 24.67 -3.38
CA ARG A 329 -5.55 24.77 -4.57
C ARG A 329 -5.04 23.41 -5.02
N PHE A 330 -4.59 22.57 -4.09
CA PHE A 330 -4.12 21.22 -4.39
C PHE A 330 -5.22 20.35 -5.03
N MET A 331 -6.43 20.38 -4.47
CA MET A 331 -7.59 19.64 -4.97
C MET A 331 -8.06 20.19 -6.33
N GLY A 332 -8.22 21.51 -6.45
CA GLY A 332 -8.74 22.16 -7.65
C GLY A 332 -7.82 22.02 -8.86
N THR A 333 -6.50 22.17 -8.69
CA THR A 333 -5.52 22.02 -9.79
C THR A 333 -5.47 20.61 -10.38
N ARG A 334 -6.00 19.61 -9.68
CA ARG A 334 -5.99 18.19 -10.06
C ARG A 334 -7.38 17.64 -10.35
N ASN A 335 -8.41 18.48 -10.25
CA ASN A 335 -9.82 18.09 -10.36
C ASN A 335 -10.18 16.93 -9.42
N PHE A 336 -9.69 16.97 -8.18
CA PHE A 336 -9.99 15.99 -7.15
C PHE A 336 -11.23 16.39 -6.37
N SER A 337 -12.09 15.41 -6.08
CA SER A 337 -13.14 15.57 -5.09
C SER A 337 -12.76 14.86 -3.79
N PRO A 338 -12.94 15.50 -2.62
CA PRO A 338 -12.82 14.82 -1.34
C PRO A 338 -13.83 13.67 -1.19
N ASP A 339 -14.94 13.71 -1.95
CA ASP A 339 -16.00 12.69 -1.91
C ASP A 339 -15.65 11.40 -2.69
N ASP A 340 -14.54 11.38 -3.45
CA ASP A 340 -14.18 10.24 -4.31
C ASP A 340 -13.62 9.04 -3.54
N ARG A 341 -13.44 9.16 -2.21
CA ARG A 341 -12.84 8.11 -1.38
C ARG A 341 -13.80 6.92 -1.22
N PRO A 342 -13.35 5.68 -1.53
CA PRO A 342 -14.20 4.51 -1.35
C PRO A 342 -14.50 4.27 0.13
N PRO A 343 -15.73 3.85 0.48
CA PRO A 343 -16.09 3.57 1.86
C PRO A 343 -15.29 2.38 2.41
N VAL A 344 -15.08 2.36 3.71
CA VAL A 344 -14.46 1.23 4.42
C VAL A 344 -15.50 0.12 4.62
N ARG A 345 -15.14 -1.14 4.34
CA ARG A 345 -16.09 -2.28 4.34
C ARG A 345 -15.69 -3.43 5.25
N PHE A 346 -14.39 -3.71 5.38
CA PHE A 346 -13.85 -4.92 6.00
C PHE A 346 -13.27 -4.68 7.41
N MET A 347 -13.65 -3.57 8.06
CA MET A 347 -13.31 -3.30 9.46
C MET A 347 -14.41 -3.81 10.40
N ASP A 348 -14.01 -4.48 11.47
CA ASP A 348 -14.95 -5.14 12.39
C ASP A 348 -15.76 -4.15 13.24
N THR A 349 -15.13 -3.07 13.69
CA THR A 349 -15.74 -2.09 14.61
C THR A 349 -15.89 -0.73 13.95
N ASP A 350 -16.86 0.05 14.41
CA ASP A 350 -17.11 1.40 13.89
C ASP A 350 -15.95 2.36 14.16
N GLU A 351 -15.19 2.16 15.23
CA GLU A 351 -13.99 2.96 15.51
C GLU A 351 -12.83 2.60 14.57
N LEU A 352 -12.59 1.32 14.30
CA LEU A 352 -11.56 0.90 13.33
C LEU A 352 -11.93 1.33 11.91
N ALA A 353 -13.22 1.24 11.56
CA ALA A 353 -13.73 1.76 10.30
C ALA A 353 -13.46 3.26 10.18
N TYR A 354 -13.77 4.04 11.22
CA TYR A 354 -13.50 5.47 11.24
C TYR A 354 -11.99 5.79 11.12
N VAL A 355 -11.12 5.07 11.84
CA VAL A 355 -9.66 5.28 11.73
C VAL A 355 -9.15 5.00 10.32
N ALA A 356 -9.65 3.94 9.67
CA ALA A 356 -9.31 3.63 8.29
C ALA A 356 -9.87 4.67 7.30
N THR A 357 -11.08 5.17 7.53
CA THR A 357 -11.70 6.26 6.75
C THR A 357 -10.87 7.53 6.89
N ARG A 358 -10.55 7.94 8.12
CA ARG A 358 -9.71 9.11 8.39
C ARG A 358 -8.37 9.02 7.67
N ALA A 359 -7.70 7.88 7.72
CA ALA A 359 -6.42 7.68 7.04
C ALA A 359 -6.49 7.91 5.52
N ARG A 360 -7.64 7.64 4.89
CA ARG A 360 -7.88 7.91 3.45
C ARG A 360 -8.18 9.38 3.18
N GLU A 361 -8.96 9.99 4.07
CA GLU A 361 -9.44 11.35 3.93
C GLU A 361 -8.32 12.38 4.17
N VAL A 362 -7.45 12.16 5.17
CA VAL A 362 -6.35 13.11 5.47
C VAL A 362 -5.12 12.94 4.58
N HIS A 363 -5.09 11.94 3.70
CA HIS A 363 -3.98 11.67 2.78
C HIS A 363 -3.63 12.89 1.92
N ASP A 364 -4.62 13.60 1.39
CA ASP A 364 -4.40 14.81 0.58
C ASP A 364 -3.82 15.96 1.40
N PHE A 365 -4.19 16.05 2.69
CA PHE A 365 -3.55 17.00 3.59
C PHE A 365 -2.06 16.72 3.74
N TRP A 366 -1.66 15.45 3.75
CA TRP A 366 -0.24 15.10 3.89
C TRP A 366 0.54 15.45 2.61
N HIS A 367 -0.07 15.32 1.42
CA HIS A 367 0.54 15.88 0.21
C HIS A 367 0.80 17.39 0.34
N VAL A 368 -0.18 18.15 0.83
CA VAL A 368 -0.06 19.61 1.02
C VAL A 368 1.00 19.94 2.08
N LEU A 369 0.93 19.32 3.25
CA LEU A 369 1.82 19.59 4.37
C LEU A 369 3.27 19.24 4.03
N PHE A 370 3.53 18.07 3.45
CA PHE A 370 4.89 17.69 3.06
C PHE A 370 5.32 18.31 1.72
N GLY A 371 4.43 19.01 1.00
CA GLY A 371 4.75 19.60 -0.31
C GLY A 371 5.08 18.54 -1.37
N LEU A 372 4.44 17.38 -1.30
CA LEU A 372 4.68 16.26 -2.21
C LEU A 372 3.74 16.30 -3.41
N PRO A 373 4.25 16.22 -4.65
CA PRO A 373 3.41 16.08 -5.82
C PRO A 373 2.75 14.70 -5.86
N THR A 374 1.64 14.60 -6.57
CA THR A 374 0.93 13.35 -6.83
C THR A 374 1.47 12.66 -8.08
N ASN A 375 2.80 12.59 -8.23
CA ASN A 375 3.44 11.79 -9.27
C ASN A 375 3.99 10.51 -8.65
N LEU A 376 4.43 9.55 -9.45
CA LEU A 376 4.87 8.24 -8.92
C LEU A 376 5.95 8.35 -7.81
N ILE A 377 6.88 9.29 -7.92
CA ILE A 377 7.91 9.54 -6.89
C ILE A 377 7.31 10.12 -5.63
N GLY A 378 6.49 11.18 -5.75
CA GLY A 378 5.89 11.87 -4.61
C GLY A 378 4.89 10.98 -3.86
N GLU A 379 4.10 10.20 -4.57
CA GLU A 379 3.24 9.15 -4.01
C GLU A 379 4.06 8.11 -3.26
N SER A 380 5.13 7.58 -3.87
CA SER A 380 5.99 6.60 -3.22
C SER A 380 6.66 7.19 -1.96
N ALA A 381 7.05 8.47 -2.00
CA ALA A 381 7.64 9.16 -0.86
C ALA A 381 6.62 9.37 0.26
N LEU A 382 5.38 9.72 -0.09
CA LEU A 382 4.31 9.84 0.88
C LEU A 382 3.98 8.47 1.50
N LYS A 383 3.97 7.39 0.72
CA LYS A 383 3.78 6.02 1.24
C LYS A 383 4.85 5.60 2.24
N VAL A 384 6.08 6.10 2.12
CA VAL A 384 7.12 5.91 3.16
C VAL A 384 6.70 6.61 4.46
N ILE A 385 6.27 7.88 4.40
CA ILE A 385 5.78 8.62 5.57
C ILE A 385 4.55 7.93 6.19
N GLU A 386 3.59 7.50 5.38
CA GLU A 386 2.41 6.76 5.85
C GLU A 386 2.80 5.45 6.56
N PHE A 387 3.81 4.76 6.04
CA PHE A 387 4.32 3.54 6.67
C PHE A 387 4.98 3.84 8.03
N GLU A 388 5.79 4.89 8.14
CA GLU A 388 6.36 5.30 9.43
C GLU A 388 5.28 5.69 10.45
N GLN A 389 4.21 6.34 9.99
CA GLN A 389 3.16 6.84 10.86
C GLN A 389 2.15 5.78 11.28
N MET A 390 1.82 4.81 10.41
CA MET A 390 0.75 3.84 10.65
C MET A 390 1.21 2.37 10.61
N PHE A 391 2.37 2.09 10.04
CA PHE A 391 2.89 0.73 9.80
C PHE A 391 1.92 -0.16 9.02
N LEU A 392 1.19 0.41 8.06
CA LEU A 392 0.30 -0.34 7.18
C LEU A 392 1.13 -1.15 6.18
N PRO A 393 0.96 -2.49 6.10
CA PRO A 393 1.71 -3.32 5.14
C PRO A 393 1.55 -2.86 3.68
N MET A 394 0.37 -2.37 3.33
CA MET A 394 0.05 -1.86 2.00
C MET A 394 0.96 -0.69 1.58
N CYS A 395 1.33 0.19 2.51
CA CYS A 395 2.22 1.31 2.22
C CYS A 395 3.62 0.81 1.81
N ALA A 396 4.19 -0.16 2.53
CA ALA A 396 5.46 -0.79 2.15
C ALA A 396 5.38 -1.50 0.80
N LEU A 397 4.30 -2.25 0.55
CA LEU A 397 4.06 -2.91 -0.74
C LEU A 397 3.91 -1.88 -1.88
N SER A 398 3.31 -0.72 -1.61
CA SER A 398 3.18 0.36 -2.58
C SER A 398 4.53 0.98 -2.92
N VAL A 399 5.43 1.17 -1.96
CA VAL A 399 6.80 1.65 -2.23
C VAL A 399 7.57 0.65 -3.09
N VAL A 400 7.47 -0.65 -2.79
CA VAL A 400 8.10 -1.70 -3.60
C VAL A 400 7.51 -1.72 -5.02
N GLY A 401 6.18 -1.76 -5.16
CA GLY A 401 5.50 -1.80 -6.45
C GLY A 401 5.62 -0.50 -7.27
N GLY A 402 5.71 0.65 -6.61
CA GLY A 402 5.96 1.95 -7.21
C GLY A 402 7.41 2.06 -7.70
N SER A 403 8.37 1.63 -6.87
CA SER A 403 9.79 1.67 -7.23
C SER A 403 10.18 0.72 -8.36
N ALA A 404 9.45 -0.38 -8.53
CA ALA A 404 9.59 -1.27 -9.68
C ALA A 404 9.20 -0.60 -11.02
N ARG A 405 8.39 0.47 -10.98
CA ARG A 405 7.95 1.23 -12.17
C ARG A 405 8.79 2.49 -12.44
N PHE A 406 9.78 2.78 -11.59
CA PHE A 406 10.69 3.88 -11.81
C PHE A 406 11.64 3.60 -12.98
N SER A 407 11.98 4.64 -13.74
CA SER A 407 13.21 4.62 -14.55
C SER A 407 14.44 4.52 -13.66
N GLU A 408 15.59 4.14 -14.20
CA GLU A 408 16.83 4.02 -13.41
C GLU A 408 17.20 5.33 -12.70
N ARG A 409 17.05 6.46 -13.39
CA ARG A 409 17.28 7.79 -12.82
C ARG A 409 16.29 8.11 -11.70
N GLN A 410 15.00 7.83 -11.90
CA GLN A 410 13.97 8.03 -10.87
C GLN A 410 14.24 7.15 -9.64
N ARG A 411 14.67 5.90 -9.85
CA ARG A 411 15.01 4.96 -8.80
C ARG A 411 16.21 5.43 -7.98
N ALA A 412 17.28 5.87 -8.66
CA ALA A 412 18.46 6.43 -8.00
C ALA A 412 18.10 7.70 -7.20
N LEU A 413 17.35 8.63 -7.80
CA LEU A 413 16.88 9.84 -7.15
C LEU A 413 16.03 9.53 -5.90
N PHE A 414 15.09 8.58 -6.04
CA PHE A 414 14.20 8.18 -4.96
C PHE A 414 14.99 7.62 -3.77
N PHE A 415 15.81 6.59 -3.98
CA PHE A 415 16.52 5.94 -2.89
C PHE A 415 17.64 6.79 -2.29
N ARG A 416 18.25 7.69 -3.07
CA ARG A 416 19.31 8.58 -2.59
C ARG A 416 18.77 9.80 -1.82
N HIS A 417 17.62 10.34 -2.21
CA HIS A 417 17.12 11.61 -1.67
C HIS A 417 15.74 11.49 -1.01
N TYR A 418 14.73 11.00 -1.73
CA TYR A 418 13.35 10.99 -1.23
C TYR A 418 13.13 9.98 -0.11
N PHE A 419 13.60 8.75 -0.26
CA PHE A 419 13.42 7.68 0.73
C PHE A 419 14.03 8.04 2.11
N PRO A 420 15.32 8.44 2.22
CA PRO A 420 15.88 8.82 3.51
C PRO A 420 15.28 10.12 4.06
N TRP A 421 14.86 11.06 3.20
CA TRP A 421 14.12 12.24 3.66
C TRP A 421 12.75 11.86 4.23
N ALA A 422 11.98 11.03 3.54
CA ALA A 422 10.64 10.63 3.93
C ALA A 422 10.64 9.88 5.27
N ILE A 423 11.64 9.03 5.53
CA ILE A 423 11.84 8.40 6.84
C ILE A 423 12.04 9.46 7.93
N ARG A 424 12.98 10.39 7.72
CA ARG A 424 13.25 11.47 8.70
C ARG A 424 12.03 12.36 8.92
N ALA A 425 11.34 12.75 7.86
CA ALA A 425 10.15 13.57 7.91
C ALA A 425 9.00 12.86 8.64
N GLY A 426 8.79 11.58 8.35
CA GLY A 426 7.81 10.74 9.03
C GLY A 426 8.09 10.56 10.52
N MET A 427 9.35 10.37 10.92
CA MET A 427 9.73 10.24 12.34
C MET A 427 9.69 11.58 13.10
N ALA A 428 9.96 12.70 12.43
CA ALA A 428 9.99 14.03 13.06
C ALA A 428 8.59 14.64 13.24
N ALA A 429 7.64 14.26 12.37
CA ALA A 429 6.28 14.74 12.45
C ALA A 429 5.58 14.30 13.74
N ALA A 430 4.61 15.09 14.18
CA ALA A 430 3.63 14.67 15.16
C ALA A 430 2.89 13.40 14.71
N ASP A 431 2.15 12.74 15.62
CA ASP A 431 1.28 11.62 15.23
C ASP A 431 0.17 12.16 14.30
N LEU A 432 0.37 11.98 12.99
CA LEU A 432 -0.42 12.63 11.95
C LEU A 432 -1.89 12.20 12.00
N MET A 433 -2.19 11.05 12.59
CA MET A 433 -3.57 10.58 12.76
C MET A 433 -4.29 11.28 13.91
N CYS A 434 -3.55 11.83 14.87
CA CYS A 434 -4.10 12.54 16.03
C CYS A 434 -4.41 14.02 15.76
N VAL A 435 -3.82 14.63 14.72
CA VAL A 435 -3.98 16.06 14.41
C VAL A 435 -5.39 16.36 13.92
N TYR A 436 -6.01 17.42 14.44
CA TYR A 436 -7.34 17.90 14.05
C TYR A 436 -7.26 18.96 12.95
N TYR A 437 -6.84 18.54 11.75
CA TYR A 437 -6.58 19.38 10.57
C TYR A 437 -7.69 20.39 10.24
N GLU A 438 -8.94 19.97 10.35
CA GLU A 438 -10.13 20.73 9.98
C GLU A 438 -10.24 22.04 10.80
N LYS A 439 -9.69 22.07 12.02
CA LYS A 439 -9.62 23.28 12.85
C LYS A 439 -8.53 24.25 12.40
N HIS A 440 -7.52 23.78 11.65
CA HIS A 440 -6.35 24.57 11.27
C HIS A 440 -6.45 25.19 9.87
N PHE A 441 -7.58 25.03 9.16
CA PHE A 441 -7.71 25.53 7.79
C PHE A 441 -7.47 27.04 7.64
N HIS A 442 -7.83 27.82 8.66
CA HIS A 442 -7.67 29.28 8.69
C HIS A 442 -6.26 29.73 9.09
N GLU A 443 -5.43 28.83 9.61
CA GLU A 443 -4.07 29.14 10.03
C GLU A 443 -3.11 29.17 8.83
N ASP A 444 -2.00 29.90 8.97
CA ASP A 444 -0.94 29.92 7.98
C ASP A 444 -0.32 28.53 7.76
N LEU A 445 -0.07 28.15 6.52
CA LEU A 445 0.45 26.83 6.17
C LEU A 445 1.79 26.52 6.87
N GLU A 446 2.69 27.50 6.98
CA GLU A 446 3.99 27.29 7.61
C GLU A 446 3.87 27.14 9.13
N ASP A 447 2.91 27.84 9.75
CA ASP A 447 2.61 27.67 11.17
C ASP A 447 2.07 26.26 11.46
N VAL A 448 1.18 25.74 10.61
CA VAL A 448 0.66 24.37 10.74
C VAL A 448 1.78 23.35 10.56
N ARG A 449 2.66 23.54 9.57
CA ARG A 449 3.84 22.69 9.35
C ARG A 449 4.74 22.68 10.59
N LYS A 450 5.04 23.85 11.14
CA LYS A 450 5.88 23.99 12.33
C LYS A 450 5.25 23.34 13.56
N LYS A 451 3.96 23.54 13.80
CA LYS A 451 3.20 22.91 14.90
C LYS A 451 3.24 21.39 14.82
N CYS A 452 3.09 20.84 13.61
CA CYS A 452 3.06 19.41 13.36
C CYS A 452 4.46 18.79 13.17
N GLY A 453 5.55 19.54 13.31
CA GLY A 453 6.92 19.04 13.10
C GLY A 453 7.18 18.58 11.66
N ILE A 454 6.48 19.14 10.69
CA ILE A 454 6.58 18.75 9.28
C ILE A 454 7.89 19.27 8.71
N ILE A 455 8.68 18.36 8.15
CA ILE A 455 9.84 18.67 7.32
C ILE A 455 9.38 18.59 5.86
N PRO A 456 9.15 19.71 5.16
CA PRO A 456 8.69 19.67 3.77
C PRO A 456 9.69 18.98 2.85
N CYS A 457 9.20 18.47 1.72
CA CYS A 457 10.03 17.89 0.68
C CYS A 457 11.03 18.95 0.21
N PRO A 458 12.33 18.64 0.17
CA PRO A 458 13.34 19.59 -0.30
C PRO A 458 12.99 20.00 -1.73
N CYS A 459 12.80 21.31 -1.93
CA CYS A 459 12.53 21.86 -3.25
C CYS A 459 13.81 21.72 -4.10
N PRO A 460 13.74 21.25 -5.36
CA PRO A 460 14.90 21.16 -6.24
C PRO A 460 15.55 22.53 -6.49
N THR A 461 14.76 23.60 -6.43
CA THR A 461 15.25 24.96 -6.47
C THR A 461 15.45 25.41 -5.03
N GLY A 462 16.69 25.41 -4.55
CA GLY A 462 17.04 26.01 -3.27
C GLY A 462 16.59 27.47 -3.19
N LYS A 463 15.42 27.69 -2.60
CA LYS A 463 14.98 28.96 -2.06
C LYS A 463 14.32 28.63 -0.73
N SER A 464 15.16 28.65 0.30
CA SER A 464 14.74 28.80 1.69
C SER A 464 14.15 30.19 1.90
#